data_AF-X1B8F1-F1
#
_entry.id   AF-X1B8F1-F1
#
_cell.length_a   1.000
_cell.length_b   1.000
_cell.length_c   1.000
_cell.angle_alpha   90.00
_cell.angle_beta   90.00
_cell.angle_gamma   90.00
#
_symmetry.space_group_name_H-M   'P 1'
#
loop_
_entity.id
_entity.type
_entity.pdbx_description
1 polymer ?
#
loop_
_entity_poly.entity_id
_entity_poly.type
_entity_poly.pdbx_seq_one_letter_code
_entity_poly.pdbx_strand_id
1 'polypeptide(L)'
;MNNDLLKAKVCKLYYQRGISKVDIGKKLRISRFKVADLLGQALKEGIVEIIINEPSHTFLDLENSLEEKFKIYRAAVVETSF
;
A
#
# COMPACT_ATOMS: atom_id res chain seq x y z
N MET A 1 12.95 -20.99 -10.07
CA MET A 1 13.85 -19.87 -9.73
C MET A 1 13.00 -18.71 -9.28
N ASN A 2 13.05 -18.38 -7.98
CA ASN A 2 12.18 -17.37 -7.39
C ASN A 2 12.60 -15.99 -7.89
N ASN A 3 11.66 -15.23 -8.45
CA ASN A 3 11.96 -13.96 -9.15
C ASN A 3 12.11 -12.79 -8.16
N ASP A 4 12.63 -13.06 -6.97
CA ASP A 4 12.63 -12.17 -5.80
C ASP A 4 13.47 -10.93 -6.05
N LEU A 5 14.57 -11.08 -6.80
CA LEU A 5 15.39 -9.96 -7.23
C LEU A 5 14.62 -8.98 -8.13
N LEU A 6 13.78 -9.50 -9.04
CA LEU A 6 12.95 -8.66 -9.90
C LEU A 6 11.84 -7.98 -9.10
N LYS A 7 11.20 -8.70 -8.17
CA LYS A 7 10.20 -8.15 -7.24
C LYS A 7 10.80 -7.01 -6.41
N ALA A 8 11.94 -7.23 -5.77
CA ALA A 8 12.65 -6.22 -4.99
C ALA A 8 13.05 -5.02 -5.85
N LYS A 9 13.54 -5.23 -7.07
CA LYS A 9 13.88 -4.14 -8.00
C LYS A 9 12.66 -3.31 -8.39
N VAL A 10 11.53 -3.96 -8.69
CA VAL A 10 10.27 -3.27 -8.99
C VAL A 10 9.78 -2.46 -7.79
N CYS A 11 9.81 -3.02 -6.58
CA CYS A 11 9.44 -2.31 -5.35
C CYS A 11 10.31 -1.07 -5.11
N LYS A 12 11.64 -1.16 -5.29
CA LYS A 12 12.53 0.01 -5.14
C LYS A 12 12.22 1.10 -6.17
N LEU A 13 11.94 0.74 -7.43
CA LEU A 13 11.58 1.73 -8.45
C LEU A 13 10.24 2.41 -8.13
N TYR A 14 9.26 1.67 -7.60
CA TYR A 14 7.92 2.19 -7.32
C TYR A 14 7.88 2.98 -6.00
N TYR A 15 8.19 2.33 -4.87
CA TYR A 15 8.01 2.93 -3.54
C TYR A 15 9.13 3.91 -3.17
N GLN A 16 10.38 3.65 -3.54
CA GLN A 16 11.50 4.54 -3.16
C GLN A 16 11.76 5.65 -4.18
N ARG A 17 11.50 5.38 -5.47
CA ARG A 17 11.80 6.34 -6.56
C ARG A 17 10.56 6.97 -7.20
N GLY A 18 9.36 6.61 -6.76
CA GLY A 18 8.11 7.20 -7.25
C GLY A 18 7.84 6.97 -8.73
N ILE A 19 8.48 5.98 -9.36
CA ILE A 19 8.32 5.76 -10.81
C ILE A 19 6.97 5.08 -11.06
N SER A 20 6.23 5.55 -12.06
CA SER A 20 4.93 4.98 -12.42
C SER A 20 5.05 3.52 -12.87
N LYS A 21 3.99 2.71 -12.68
CA LYS A 21 3.97 1.31 -13.12
C LYS A 21 4.17 1.17 -14.64
N VAL A 22 3.71 2.17 -15.39
CA VAL A 22 3.87 2.23 -16.86
C VAL A 22 5.33 2.42 -17.23
N ASP A 23 6.03 3.35 -16.59
CA ASP A 23 7.43 3.67 -16.91
C ASP A 23 8.39 2.59 -16.40
N ILE A 24 8.08 1.95 -15.26
CA ILE A 24 8.78 0.73 -14.83
C ILE A 24 8.63 -0.36 -15.89
N GLY A 25 7.42 -0.56 -16.42
CA GLY A 25 7.15 -1.54 -17.47
C GLY A 25 7.99 -1.29 -18.73
N LYS A 26 8.00 -0.05 -19.22
CA LYS A 26 8.86 0.37 -20.34
C LYS A 26 10.34 0.12 -20.05
N LYS A 27 10.83 0.53 -18.88
CA LYS A 27 12.25 0.42 -18.47
C LYS A 27 12.71 -1.03 -18.34
N LEU A 28 11.86 -1.90 -17.82
CA LEU A 28 12.17 -3.31 -17.60
C LEU A 28 11.69 -4.23 -18.74
N ARG A 29 11.11 -3.66 -19.81
CA ARG A 29 10.53 -4.38 -20.95
C ARG A 29 9.50 -5.44 -20.54
N ILE A 30 8.64 -5.10 -19.59
CA ILE A 30 7.52 -5.93 -19.13
C ILE A 30 6.22 -5.11 -19.14
N SER A 31 5.06 -5.78 -19.16
CA SER A 31 3.79 -5.08 -19.15
C SER A 31 3.53 -4.35 -17.83
N ARG A 32 2.76 -3.25 -17.87
CA ARG A 32 2.28 -2.56 -16.65
C ARG A 32 1.52 -3.50 -15.70
N PHE A 33 0.83 -4.49 -16.25
CA PHE A 33 0.11 -5.51 -15.48
C PHE A 33 1.09 -6.43 -14.76
N LYS A 34 2.19 -6.82 -15.42
CA LYS A 34 3.24 -7.62 -14.76
C LYS A 34 3.94 -6.84 -13.64
N VAL A 35 4.15 -5.53 -13.81
CA VAL A 35 4.65 -4.67 -12.72
C VAL A 35 3.70 -4.67 -11.53
N ALA A 36 2.39 -4.51 -11.76
CA ALA A 36 1.39 -4.54 -10.69
C ALA A 36 1.34 -5.90 -9.98
N ASP A 37 1.37 -7.00 -10.74
CA ASP A 37 1.44 -8.37 -10.23
C ASP A 37 2.68 -8.59 -9.35
N LEU A 38 3.86 -8.14 -9.80
CA LEU A 38 5.10 -8.26 -9.02
C LEU A 38 5.08 -7.45 -7.72
N LEU A 39 4.47 -6.25 -7.71
CA LEU A 39 4.28 -5.47 -6.49
C LEU A 39 3.37 -6.21 -5.49
N GLY A 40 2.27 -6.79 -5.98
CA GLY A 40 1.34 -7.57 -5.15
C GLY A 40 1.97 -8.84 -4.59
N GLN A 41 2.73 -9.57 -5.42
CA GLN A 41 3.48 -10.75 -4.97
C GLN A 41 4.54 -10.39 -3.93
N ALA A 42 5.26 -9.28 -4.12
CA ALA A 42 6.25 -8.82 -3.16
C ALA A 42 5.64 -8.52 -1.78
N LEU A 43 4.45 -7.94 -1.74
CA LEU A 43 3.72 -7.70 -0.49
C LEU A 43 3.23 -9.02 0.13
N LYS A 44 2.60 -9.88 -0.67
CA LYS A 44 2.06 -11.17 -0.22
C LYS A 44 3.13 -12.11 0.34
N GLU A 45 4.34 -12.08 -0.25
CA GLU A 45 5.46 -12.95 0.13
C GLU A 45 6.39 -12.30 1.18
N GLY A 46 6.09 -11.09 1.65
CA GLY A 46 6.89 -10.40 2.67
C GLY A 46 8.23 -9.85 2.16
N ILE A 47 8.42 -9.74 0.84
CA ILE A 47 9.61 -9.08 0.25
C ILE A 47 9.57 -7.57 0.51
N VAL A 48 8.37 -6.98 0.63
CA VAL A 48 8.16 -5.60 1.05
C VAL A 48 7.11 -5.56 2.15
N GLU A 49 7.33 -4.69 3.13
CA GLU A 49 6.37 -4.36 4.17
C GLU A 49 6.09 -2.85 4.08
N ILE A 50 4.82 -2.47 4.22
CA ILE A 50 4.40 -1.07 4.20
C ILE A 50 3.98 -0.73 5.63
N ILE A 51 4.76 0.14 6.28
CA ILE A 51 4.44 0.68 7.59
C ILE A 51 3.78 2.03 7.40
N ILE A 52 2.56 2.17 7.91
CA ILE A 52 1.84 3.44 7.96
C ILE A 52 1.96 3.95 9.39
N ASN A 53 2.67 5.06 9.57
CA ASN A 53 2.75 5.73 10.87
C ASN A 53 1.55 6.67 10.98
N GLU A 54 0.54 6.25 11.71
CA GLU A 54 -0.63 7.10 11.96
C GLU A 54 -0.25 8.26 12.89
N PRO A 55 -0.78 9.47 12.63
CA PRO A 55 -0.67 10.58 13.57
C PRO A 55 -1.21 10.19 14.95
N SER A 56 -0.64 10.74 16.01
CA SER A 56 -1.18 10.56 17.36
C SER A 56 -2.64 11.06 17.42
N HIS A 57 -3.50 10.36 18.17
CA HIS A 57 -4.92 10.70 18.38
C HIS A 57 -5.83 10.54 17.15
N THR A 58 -5.41 9.83 16.10
CA THR A 58 -6.36 9.35 15.08
C THR A 58 -6.98 8.03 15.50
N PHE A 59 -8.30 7.94 15.35
CA PHE A 59 -9.09 6.75 15.62
C PHE A 59 -9.63 6.16 14.31
N LEU A 60 -8.81 6.19 13.25
CA LEU A 60 -9.21 5.85 11.88
C LEU A 60 -9.88 4.48 11.80
N ASP A 61 -9.31 3.47 12.45
CA ASP A 61 -9.89 2.13 12.49
C ASP A 61 -11.27 2.11 13.14
N LEU A 62 -11.48 2.89 14.20
CA LEU A 62 -12.78 3.01 14.87
C LEU A 62 -13.77 3.82 14.04
N GLU A 63 -13.34 4.91 13.41
CA GLU A 63 -14.14 5.71 12.47
C GLU A 63 -14.65 4.82 11.33
N ASN A 64 -13.75 4.11 10.65
CA ASN A 64 -14.08 3.15 9.58
C ASN A 64 -15.06 2.07 10.08
N SER A 65 -14.81 1.52 11.27
CA SER A 65 -15.69 0.49 11.86
C SER A 65 -17.10 1.02 12.15
N LEU A 66 -17.24 2.29 12.57
CA LEU A 66 -18.53 2.94 12.77
C LEU A 66 -19.24 3.19 11.43
N GLU A 67 -18.52 3.68 10.43
CA GLU A 67 -19.03 3.92 9.08
C GLU A 67 -19.59 2.64 8.47
N GLU A 68 -18.84 1.53 8.52
CA GLU A 68 -19.28 0.23 8.01
C GLU A 68 -20.49 -0.32 8.78
N LYS A 69 -20.44 -0.27 10.12
CA LYS A 69 -21.48 -0.83 10.98
C LYS A 69 -22.81 -0.09 10.86
N PHE A 70 -22.76 1.24 10.83
CA PHE A 70 -23.95 2.09 10.79
C PHE A 70 -24.34 2.54 9.38
N LYS A 71 -23.53 2.20 8.36
CA LYS A 71 -23.71 2.60 6.96
C LYS A 71 -23.85 4.10 6.79
N ILE A 72 -23.05 4.86 7.55
CA ILE A 72 -23.02 6.32 7.48
C ILE A 72 -21.88 6.77 6.57
N TYR A 73 -22.01 7.96 5.99
CA TYR A 73 -21.00 8.50 5.08
C TYR A 73 -19.68 8.81 5.79
N ARG A 74 -19.74 9.21 7.06
CA ARG A 74 -18.56 9.56 7.82
C ARG A 74 -18.76 9.46 9.33
N ALA A 75 -17.73 9.02 10.04
CA ALA A 75 -17.59 9.14 11.50
C ALA A 75 -16.37 10.01 11.84
N ALA A 76 -16.42 10.69 12.97
CA ALA A 76 -15.27 11.38 13.55
C ALA A 76 -15.21 11.02 15.04
N VAL A 77 -14.07 10.53 15.50
CA VAL A 77 -13.86 10.14 16.89
C VAL A 77 -12.79 11.03 17.49
N VAL A 78 -13.08 11.58 18.67
CA VAL A 78 -12.18 12.47 19.40
C VAL A 78 -12.07 11.99 20.84
N GLU A 79 -10.90 12.16 21.44
CA GLU A 79 -10.76 12.01 22.90
C GLU A 79 -11.57 13.10 23.59
N THR A 80 -12.31 12.70 24.63
CA THR A 80 -12.96 13.64 25.54
C THR A 80 -12.35 13.44 26.93
N SER A 81 -11.96 14.53 27.57
CA SER A 81 -11.50 14.55 28.96
C SER A 81 -12.66 15.07 29.81
N PHE A 82 -13.41 14.17 30.44
CA PHE A 82 -14.33 14.52 31.54
C PHE A 82 -13.59 14.39 32.87
#